data_AF-A0A1V6S854-F1
#
_entry.id   AF-A0A1V6S854-F1
#
_cell.length_a   1.000
_cell.length_b   1.000
_cell.length_c   1.000
_cell.angle_alpha   90.00
_cell.angle_beta   90.00
_cell.angle_gamma   90.00
#
_symmetry.space_group_name_H-M   'P 1'
#
loop_
_entity.id
_entity.type
_entity.pdbx_description
1 polymer ?
#
loop_
_entity_poly.entity_id
_entity_poly.type
_entity_poly.pdbx_seq_one_letter_code
_entity_poly.pdbx_strand_id
1 'polypeptide(L)'
;MGQYWQVVCPSKREYTTQLFGGKLSELLFSSWANILCDLIGHEWAGTRLICIGDYLNPDHLPATIQQDNLHLISAESDATSKPLRYDVVEEEFELWSYEEEEEAATLTAMEESVNPKIRVLRNLTTSLYVFKDKLPSGITLGHIVLMRICWSSDSSTSIAGGGYLADGVWAGHKFDIVDVDSLEDMDGQWEDVTEDIRDEIQVLWSSDFGYNWETEWRACYSMSKKL
;
A
#
# COMPACT_ATOMS: atom_id res chain seq x y z
N MET A 1 3.50 -18.03 13.74
CA MET A 1 2.61 -18.35 12.62
C MET A 1 1.95 -17.06 12.22
N GLY A 2 1.94 -16.75 10.93
CA GLY A 2 1.37 -15.53 10.41
C GLY A 2 0.74 -15.83 9.06
N GLN A 3 -0.27 -15.05 8.72
CA GLN A 3 -0.97 -15.14 7.45
C GLN A 3 -0.13 -14.49 6.32
N TYR A 4 -0.39 -14.87 5.08
CA TYR A 4 0.22 -14.28 3.89
C TYR A 4 -0.64 -13.15 3.35
N TRP A 5 0.00 -12.18 2.71
CA TRP A 5 -0.65 -10.96 2.25
C TRP A 5 -0.32 -10.69 0.78
N GLN A 6 -1.31 -10.15 0.07
CA GLN A 6 -1.18 -9.70 -1.31
C GLN A 6 -1.78 -8.32 -1.46
N VAL A 7 -1.07 -7.42 -2.14
CA VAL A 7 -1.64 -6.13 -2.53
C VAL A 7 -2.25 -6.27 -3.90
N VAL A 8 -3.52 -5.93 -3.98
CA VAL A 8 -4.39 -6.18 -5.12
C VAL A 8 -4.90 -4.85 -5.64
N CYS A 9 -4.89 -4.72 -6.96
CA CYS A 9 -5.63 -3.70 -7.70
C CYS A 9 -6.83 -4.39 -8.38
N PRO A 10 -8.01 -4.44 -7.73
CA PRO A 10 -9.17 -5.15 -8.26
C PRO A 10 -9.65 -4.62 -9.61
N SER A 11 -9.53 -3.30 -9.82
CA SER A 11 -9.97 -2.65 -11.06
C SER A 11 -9.14 -3.05 -12.27
N LYS A 12 -7.84 -3.30 -12.09
CA LYS A 12 -6.95 -3.75 -13.16
C LYS A 12 -6.83 -5.27 -13.25
N ARG A 13 -7.33 -6.01 -12.24
CA ARG A 13 -7.09 -7.45 -12.07
C ARG A 13 -5.59 -7.79 -11.99
N GLU A 14 -4.86 -6.94 -11.27
CA GLU A 14 -3.42 -7.11 -11.02
C GLU A 14 -3.19 -7.29 -9.52
N TYR A 15 -2.14 -8.01 -9.15
CA TYR A 15 -1.70 -8.12 -7.76
C TYR A 15 -0.17 -8.14 -7.68
N THR A 16 0.37 -7.80 -6.52
CA THR A 16 1.80 -7.93 -6.23
C THR A 16 2.01 -8.41 -4.80
N THR A 17 3.09 -9.16 -4.61
CA THR A 17 3.52 -9.72 -3.32
C THR A 17 5.04 -9.94 -3.35
N GLN A 18 5.63 -10.40 -2.25
CA GLN A 18 7.03 -10.81 -2.23
C GLN A 18 7.22 -12.20 -2.85
N LEU A 19 8.31 -12.37 -3.62
CA LEU A 19 8.66 -13.58 -4.38
C LEU A 19 8.76 -14.87 -3.54
N PHE A 20 8.97 -14.79 -2.21
CA PHE A 20 9.25 -15.96 -1.35
C PHE A 20 8.26 -16.11 -0.16
N GLY A 21 7.05 -15.56 -0.30
CA GLY A 21 6.06 -15.46 0.77
C GLY A 21 6.07 -14.06 1.38
N GLY A 22 4.88 -13.51 1.61
CA GLY A 22 4.66 -12.12 2.01
C GLY A 22 3.89 -11.98 3.31
N LYS A 23 4.52 -12.30 4.45
CA LYS A 23 3.93 -11.87 5.73
C LYS A 23 3.87 -10.35 5.77
N LEU A 24 2.90 -9.77 6.50
CA LEU A 24 2.76 -8.32 6.51
C LEU A 24 4.01 -7.60 7.04
N SER A 25 4.68 -8.14 8.05
CA SER A 25 5.97 -7.62 8.52
C SER A 25 7.04 -7.58 7.43
N GLU A 26 7.06 -8.58 6.54
CA GLU A 26 8.04 -8.69 5.46
C GLU A 26 7.73 -7.70 4.33
N LEU A 27 6.45 -7.42 4.05
CA LEU A 27 6.02 -6.38 3.12
C LEU A 27 6.27 -4.96 3.68
N LEU A 28 5.90 -4.73 4.93
CA LEU A 28 5.92 -3.41 5.55
C LEU A 28 7.32 -2.97 5.97
N PHE A 29 8.16 -3.89 6.43
CA PHE A 29 9.51 -3.57 6.93
C PHE A 29 10.62 -3.81 5.91
N SER A 30 10.28 -3.95 4.62
CA SER A 30 11.24 -4.08 3.52
C SER A 30 11.14 -2.92 2.52
N SER A 31 12.00 -2.94 1.50
CA SER A 31 11.92 -2.00 0.38
C SER A 31 10.68 -2.18 -0.49
N TRP A 32 9.86 -3.22 -0.26
CA TRP A 32 8.66 -3.50 -1.05
C TRP A 32 7.65 -2.34 -1.01
N ALA A 33 7.53 -1.64 0.12
CA ALA A 33 6.66 -0.46 0.21
C ALA A 33 7.08 0.69 -0.73
N ASN A 34 8.29 0.66 -1.30
CA ASN A 34 8.71 1.59 -2.35
C ASN A 34 8.08 1.22 -3.69
N ILE A 35 8.06 -0.06 -4.01
CA ILE A 35 7.39 -0.58 -5.22
C ILE A 35 5.92 -0.16 -5.19
N LEU A 36 5.24 -0.31 -4.05
CA LEU A 36 3.87 0.17 -3.91
C LEU A 36 3.76 1.69 -4.08
N CYS A 37 4.71 2.46 -3.54
CA CYS A 37 4.75 3.91 -3.72
C CYS A 37 4.87 4.31 -5.20
N ASP A 38 5.69 3.61 -5.97
CA ASP A 38 5.89 3.87 -7.39
C ASP A 38 4.67 3.44 -8.22
N LEU A 39 4.10 2.27 -7.90
CA LEU A 39 2.83 1.83 -8.48
C LEU A 39 1.73 2.88 -8.31
N ILE A 40 1.52 3.41 -7.11
CA ILE A 40 0.47 4.43 -6.85
C ILE A 40 0.77 5.74 -7.58
N GLY A 41 2.06 6.09 -7.76
CA GLY A 41 2.47 7.27 -8.51
C GLY A 41 2.29 7.13 -10.03
N HIS A 42 2.18 5.90 -10.53
CA HIS A 42 2.16 5.60 -11.96
C HIS A 42 1.02 4.64 -12.30
N GLU A 43 1.32 3.35 -12.42
CA GLU A 43 0.39 2.34 -12.97
C GLU A 43 -0.94 2.29 -12.24
N TRP A 44 -0.93 2.34 -10.92
CA TRP A 44 -2.10 2.17 -10.06
C TRP A 44 -2.72 3.51 -9.60
N ALA A 45 -2.28 4.64 -10.16
CA ALA A 45 -2.83 5.95 -9.83
C ALA A 45 -4.36 6.00 -10.11
N GLY A 46 -5.11 6.48 -9.12
CA GLY A 46 -6.58 6.60 -9.16
C GLY A 46 -7.35 5.28 -9.07
N THR A 47 -6.66 4.14 -8.95
CA THR A 47 -7.29 2.81 -8.86
C THR A 47 -7.58 2.41 -7.42
N ARG A 48 -8.46 1.42 -7.24
CA ARG A 48 -8.74 0.86 -5.90
C ARG A 48 -7.65 -0.08 -5.47
N LEU A 49 -7.21 0.05 -4.22
CA LEU A 49 -6.21 -0.82 -3.63
C LEU A 49 -6.72 -1.50 -2.37
N ILE A 50 -6.39 -2.77 -2.21
CA ILE A 50 -6.66 -3.56 -1.01
C ILE A 50 -5.50 -4.52 -0.80
N CYS A 51 -5.05 -4.70 0.44
CA CYS A 51 -4.08 -5.73 0.80
C CYS A 51 -4.81 -6.86 1.52
N ILE A 52 -4.99 -8.02 0.88
CA ILE A 52 -5.79 -9.12 1.42
C ILE A 52 -4.92 -10.16 2.10
N GLY A 53 -5.35 -10.63 3.26
CA GLY A 53 -4.78 -11.79 3.94
C GLY A 53 -5.33 -13.12 3.41
N ASP A 54 -4.55 -14.19 3.45
CA ASP A 54 -4.98 -15.55 3.05
C ASP A 54 -6.06 -16.18 3.96
N TYR A 55 -6.33 -15.55 5.10
CA TYR A 55 -7.43 -15.89 6.00
C TYR A 55 -8.71 -15.05 5.81
N LEU A 56 -8.78 -14.22 4.76
CA LEU A 56 -9.97 -13.44 4.45
C LEU A 56 -11.18 -14.34 4.14
N ASN A 57 -12.24 -14.22 4.95
CA ASN A 57 -13.55 -14.75 4.61
C ASN A 57 -14.21 -13.84 3.55
N PRO A 58 -14.67 -14.41 2.41
CA PRO A 58 -15.42 -13.68 1.39
C PRO A 58 -16.58 -12.82 1.88
N ASP A 59 -17.28 -13.26 2.93
CA ASP A 59 -18.44 -12.55 3.47
C ASP A 59 -18.04 -11.30 4.28
N HIS A 60 -16.74 -11.11 4.55
CA HIS A 60 -16.20 -10.02 5.36
C HIS A 60 -15.50 -8.95 4.51
N LEU A 61 -15.72 -8.90 3.20
CA LEU A 61 -15.12 -7.85 2.35
C LEU A 61 -15.52 -6.43 2.79
N PRO A 62 -14.65 -5.42 2.63
CA PRO A 62 -15.00 -4.03 2.93
C PRO A 62 -16.22 -3.57 2.14
N ALA A 63 -17.07 -2.74 2.74
CA ALA A 63 -18.25 -2.19 2.06
C ALA A 63 -17.90 -1.45 0.77
N THR A 64 -16.74 -0.80 0.72
CA THR A 64 -16.20 -0.10 -0.47
C THR A 64 -15.92 -1.03 -1.65
N ILE A 65 -15.58 -2.30 -1.39
CA ILE A 65 -15.40 -3.33 -2.41
C ILE A 65 -16.74 -3.97 -2.79
N GLN A 66 -17.61 -4.21 -1.80
CA GLN A 66 -18.94 -4.79 -2.02
C GLN A 66 -19.85 -3.88 -2.86
N GLN A 67 -19.84 -2.57 -2.60
CA GLN A 67 -20.70 -1.59 -3.29
C GLN A 67 -20.42 -1.49 -4.79
N ASP A 68 -19.17 -1.68 -5.19
CA ASP A 68 -18.75 -1.53 -6.59
C ASP A 68 -19.09 -2.76 -7.43
N ASN A 69 -19.71 -3.80 -6.87
CA ASN A 69 -20.00 -5.05 -7.56
C ASN A 69 -18.76 -5.55 -8.33
N LEU A 70 -17.58 -5.47 -7.72
CA LEU A 70 -16.34 -6.12 -8.18
C LEU A 70 -16.49 -7.65 -8.02
N HIS A 71 -17.54 -8.16 -8.62
CA HIS A 71 -17.83 -9.54 -8.86
C HIS A 71 -16.86 -10.00 -9.94
N LEU A 72 -15.99 -10.95 -9.61
CA LEU A 72 -15.07 -11.53 -10.56
C LEU A 72 -15.91 -12.30 -11.59
N ILE A 73 -16.19 -11.67 -12.73
CA ILE A 73 -16.83 -12.34 -13.86
C ILE A 73 -15.78 -13.29 -14.46
N SER A 74 -15.87 -14.58 -14.17
CA SER A 74 -15.11 -15.59 -14.89
C SER A 74 -15.72 -15.76 -16.30
N ALA A 75 -14.87 -15.90 -17.32
CA ALA A 75 -15.29 -15.94 -18.72
C ALA A 75 -15.93 -17.28 -19.15
N GLU A 76 -16.18 -18.22 -18.24
CA GLU A 76 -16.69 -19.56 -18.57
C GLU A 76 -18.08 -19.83 -17.96
N SER A 77 -19.08 -19.60 -18.82
CA SER A 77 -20.42 -20.22 -18.97
C SER A 77 -21.27 -20.82 -17.83
N ASP A 78 -20.97 -20.65 -16.54
CA ASP A 78 -21.94 -20.90 -15.45
C ASP A 78 -21.67 -19.92 -14.29
N ALA A 79 -22.14 -18.68 -14.47
CA ALA A 79 -21.67 -17.50 -13.77
C ALA A 79 -22.18 -17.36 -12.32
N THR A 80 -21.58 -18.10 -11.38
CA THR A 80 -21.46 -17.61 -10.00
C THR A 80 -20.20 -16.77 -9.90
N SER A 81 -20.36 -15.45 -9.74
CA SER A 81 -19.24 -14.57 -9.40
C SER A 81 -18.46 -15.14 -8.23
N LYS A 82 -17.17 -15.44 -8.42
CA LYS A 82 -16.30 -15.75 -7.29
C LYS A 82 -16.05 -14.44 -6.51
N PRO A 83 -16.17 -14.43 -5.18
CA PRO A 83 -15.81 -13.27 -4.38
C PRO A 83 -14.29 -13.06 -4.39
N LEU A 84 -13.84 -11.85 -4.10
CA LEU A 84 -12.42 -11.55 -3.95
C LEU A 84 -11.84 -12.37 -2.77
N ARG A 85 -10.89 -13.25 -3.07
CA ARG A 85 -10.19 -14.12 -2.10
C ARG A 85 -8.75 -14.32 -2.56
N TYR A 86 -7.86 -14.59 -1.61
CA TYR A 86 -6.42 -14.71 -1.83
C TYR A 86 -6.05 -15.70 -2.96
N ASP A 87 -6.54 -16.92 -2.90
CA ASP A 87 -6.30 -17.96 -3.92
C ASP A 87 -6.91 -17.61 -5.29
N VAL A 88 -8.09 -17.00 -5.30
CA VAL A 88 -8.73 -16.54 -6.54
C VAL A 88 -7.90 -15.42 -7.20
N VAL A 89 -7.26 -14.56 -6.41
CA VAL A 89 -6.32 -13.57 -6.93
C VAL A 89 -5.12 -14.26 -7.59
N GLU A 90 -4.48 -15.23 -6.93
CA GLU A 90 -3.35 -15.96 -7.55
C GLU A 90 -3.73 -16.72 -8.83
N GLU A 91 -4.95 -17.24 -8.90
CA GLU A 91 -5.42 -18.00 -10.06
C GLU A 91 -5.84 -17.12 -11.24
N GLU A 92 -6.44 -15.95 -10.97
CA GLU A 92 -7.22 -15.22 -11.96
C GLU A 92 -6.69 -13.80 -12.26
N PHE A 93 -5.71 -13.31 -11.49
CA PHE A 93 -5.12 -11.97 -11.63
C PHE A 93 -3.70 -12.07 -12.19
N GLU A 94 -3.27 -11.00 -12.86
CA GLU A 94 -1.91 -10.88 -13.36
C GLU A 94 -0.96 -10.48 -12.23
N LEU A 95 0.12 -11.25 -12.03
CA LEU A 95 1.17 -10.92 -11.08
C LEU A 95 2.00 -9.77 -11.66
N TRP A 96 1.94 -8.62 -11.01
CA TRP A 96 2.79 -7.48 -11.34
C TRP A 96 4.22 -7.73 -10.86
N SER A 97 5.15 -7.72 -11.80
CA SER A 97 6.59 -7.81 -11.55
C SER A 97 7.29 -6.52 -11.96
N TYR A 98 8.24 -6.08 -11.12
CA TYR A 98 9.09 -4.94 -11.42
C TYR A 98 10.11 -5.34 -12.50
N GLU A 99 9.96 -4.83 -13.72
CA GLU A 99 11.00 -4.88 -14.75
C GLU A 99 11.81 -3.58 -14.64
N GLU A 100 13.00 -3.65 -14.05
CA GLU A 100 13.83 -2.48 -13.81
C GLU A 100 14.44 -1.97 -15.13
N GLU A 101 13.85 -0.94 -15.74
CA GLU A 101 14.51 -0.17 -16.80
C GLU A 101 15.53 0.80 -16.17
N GLU A 102 16.76 0.33 -15.99
CA GLU A 102 17.90 1.01 -15.33
C GLU A 102 18.12 2.47 -15.80
N GLU A 103 17.85 2.76 -17.07
CA GLU A 103 18.05 4.07 -17.70
C GLU A 103 16.97 5.10 -17.30
N ALA A 104 15.71 4.68 -17.16
CA ALA A 104 14.61 5.55 -16.75
C ALA A 104 14.71 5.92 -15.26
N ALA A 105 15.03 4.93 -14.41
CA ALA A 105 15.22 5.14 -12.97
C ALA A 105 16.35 6.14 -12.68
N THR A 106 17.43 6.11 -13.47
CA THR A 106 18.57 7.03 -13.33
C THR A 106 18.17 8.48 -13.64
N LEU A 107 17.39 8.70 -14.70
CA LEU A 107 16.90 10.03 -15.09
C LEU A 107 15.96 10.63 -14.03
N THR A 108 15.00 9.84 -13.55
CA THR A 108 14.08 10.28 -12.49
C THR A 108 14.82 10.64 -11.20
N ALA A 109 15.78 9.81 -10.77
CA ALA A 109 16.57 10.07 -9.58
C ALA A 109 17.45 11.34 -9.71
N MET A 110 17.97 11.62 -10.91
CA MET A 110 18.71 12.86 -11.19
C MET A 110 17.80 14.08 -11.13
N GLU A 111 16.61 14.03 -11.72
CA GLU A 111 15.64 15.14 -11.70
C GLU A 111 15.13 15.44 -10.27
N GLU A 112 14.81 14.41 -9.48
CA GLU A 112 14.40 14.55 -8.08
C GLU A 112 15.49 15.19 -7.22
N SER A 113 16.77 14.98 -7.55
CA SER A 113 17.89 15.60 -6.82
C SER A 113 18.05 17.10 -7.11
N VAL A 114 17.65 17.54 -8.30
CA VAL A 114 17.82 18.93 -8.76
C VAL A 114 16.65 19.80 -8.31
N ASN A 115 15.44 19.24 -8.27
CA ASN A 115 14.25 19.94 -7.80
C ASN A 115 13.40 18.99 -6.95
N PRO A 116 13.68 18.86 -5.63
CA PRO A 116 12.94 17.96 -4.77
C PRO A 116 11.51 18.47 -4.63
N LYS A 117 10.61 17.85 -5.39
CA LYS A 117 9.19 18.18 -5.30
C LYS A 117 8.60 17.53 -4.07
N ILE A 118 7.87 18.32 -3.31
CA ILE A 118 7.15 17.83 -2.13
C ILE A 118 6.02 16.93 -2.63
N ARG A 119 6.12 15.62 -2.39
CA ARG A 119 5.09 14.66 -2.81
C ARG A 119 3.96 14.56 -1.79
N VAL A 120 2.74 14.41 -2.29
CA VAL A 120 1.51 14.27 -1.49
C VAL A 120 0.75 13.04 -1.93
N LEU A 121 0.45 12.16 -0.97
CA LEU A 121 -0.51 11.07 -1.16
C LEU A 121 -1.91 11.64 -0.99
N ARG A 122 -2.80 11.42 -1.94
CA ARG A 122 -4.21 11.77 -1.83
C ARG A 122 -5.06 10.51 -1.77
N ASN A 123 -5.93 10.44 -0.79
CA ASN A 123 -6.99 9.44 -0.72
C ASN A 123 -8.24 10.04 -1.38
N LEU A 124 -8.46 9.67 -2.64
CA LEU A 124 -9.53 10.19 -3.49
C LEU A 124 -10.93 9.77 -3.04
N THR A 125 -11.04 8.71 -2.23
CA THR A 125 -12.33 8.23 -1.69
C THR A 125 -12.84 9.12 -0.56
N THR A 126 -11.94 9.67 0.25
CA THR A 126 -12.29 10.38 1.50
C THR A 126 -11.81 11.83 1.54
N SER A 127 -11.15 12.31 0.48
CA SER A 127 -10.58 13.67 0.42
C SER A 127 -9.56 13.95 1.55
N LEU A 128 -8.79 12.94 1.93
CA LEU A 128 -7.69 13.06 2.90
C LEU A 128 -6.36 13.13 2.16
N TYR A 129 -5.35 13.78 2.74
CA TYR A 129 -4.00 13.78 2.17
C TYR A 129 -2.89 13.68 3.21
N VAL A 130 -1.70 13.25 2.76
CA VAL A 130 -0.50 13.07 3.57
C VAL A 130 0.73 13.66 2.87
N PHE A 131 1.46 14.53 3.55
CA PHE A 131 2.72 15.11 3.06
C PHE A 131 3.91 14.18 3.30
N LYS A 132 4.60 13.77 2.22
CA LYS A 132 5.78 12.89 2.30
C LYS A 132 6.92 13.50 3.13
N ASP A 133 7.13 14.80 3.05
CA ASP A 133 8.24 15.51 3.70
C ASP A 133 8.06 15.68 5.21
N LYS A 134 6.81 15.58 5.67
CA LYS A 134 6.48 15.56 7.09
C LYS A 134 6.45 14.13 7.64
N LEU A 135 6.97 13.12 6.94
CA LEU A 135 7.11 11.76 7.48
C LEU A 135 8.54 11.50 7.98
N PRO A 136 8.75 10.57 8.93
CA PRO A 136 10.08 10.15 9.33
C PRO A 136 10.94 9.66 8.15
N SER A 137 12.25 9.82 8.28
CA SER A 137 13.22 9.44 7.26
C SER A 137 13.16 7.93 6.98
N GLY A 138 13.10 7.54 5.71
CA GLY A 138 12.98 6.14 5.30
C GLY A 138 11.54 5.59 5.24
N ILE A 139 10.53 6.35 5.68
CA ILE A 139 9.12 5.98 5.53
C ILE A 139 8.59 6.58 4.22
N THR A 140 8.03 5.76 3.35
CA THR A 140 7.44 6.19 2.06
C THR A 140 5.91 6.28 2.11
N LEU A 141 5.31 6.92 1.12
CA LEU A 141 3.84 6.98 1.00
C LEU A 141 3.22 5.59 0.81
N GLY A 142 3.97 4.66 0.20
CA GLY A 142 3.55 3.26 0.10
C GLY A 142 3.46 2.53 1.45
N HIS A 143 4.29 2.88 2.45
CA HIS A 143 4.13 2.35 3.81
C HIS A 143 2.79 2.78 4.42
N ILE A 144 2.42 4.05 4.22
CA ILE A 144 1.17 4.62 4.71
C ILE A 144 -0.03 3.90 4.12
N VAL A 145 -0.02 3.73 2.80
CA VAL A 145 -1.08 3.02 2.10
C VAL A 145 -1.14 1.58 2.58
N LEU A 146 -0.02 0.85 2.58
CA LEU A 146 0.02 -0.54 3.01
C LEU A 146 -0.58 -0.74 4.41
N MET A 147 -0.20 0.08 5.39
CA MET A 147 -0.74 -0.01 6.76
C MET A 147 -2.26 0.15 6.83
N ARG A 148 -2.85 0.93 5.91
CA ARG A 148 -4.27 1.31 5.97
C ARG A 148 -5.17 0.57 4.99
N ILE A 149 -4.62 -0.18 4.04
CA ILE A 149 -5.40 -0.98 3.08
C ILE A 149 -5.45 -2.47 3.42
N CYS A 150 -4.74 -2.90 4.46
CA CYS A 150 -4.74 -4.29 4.91
C CYS A 150 -6.12 -4.73 5.40
N TRP A 151 -6.55 -5.92 4.98
CA TRP A 151 -7.84 -6.47 5.29
C TRP A 151 -7.80 -8.00 5.40
N SER A 152 -8.22 -8.53 6.54
CA SER A 152 -8.37 -9.97 6.76
C SER A 152 -9.40 -10.26 7.85
N SER A 153 -9.97 -11.47 7.83
CA SER A 153 -10.82 -11.94 8.93
C SER A 153 -10.04 -12.39 10.16
N ASP A 154 -8.72 -12.53 10.04
CA ASP A 154 -7.82 -12.88 11.12
C ASP A 154 -6.80 -11.76 11.36
N SER A 155 -6.53 -11.43 12.62
CA SER A 155 -5.67 -10.30 13.00
C SER A 155 -4.17 -10.63 13.04
N SER A 156 -3.72 -11.80 12.58
CA SER A 156 -2.32 -12.22 12.67
C SER A 156 -1.44 -11.54 11.63
N THR A 157 -0.69 -10.51 12.02
CA THR A 157 0.16 -9.74 11.09
C THR A 157 1.64 -10.05 11.18
N SER A 158 2.05 -10.86 12.17
CA SER A 158 3.46 -11.05 12.54
C SER A 158 4.17 -9.76 12.96
N ILE A 159 3.43 -8.72 13.32
CA ILE A 159 3.95 -7.45 13.83
C ILE A 159 3.48 -7.27 15.27
N ALA A 160 4.37 -6.90 16.19
CA ALA A 160 4.03 -6.71 17.59
C ALA A 160 3.00 -5.58 17.77
N GLY A 161 1.80 -5.91 18.26
CA GLY A 161 0.70 -4.94 18.41
C GLY A 161 0.00 -4.56 17.10
N GLY A 162 0.43 -5.11 15.96
CA GLY A 162 -0.10 -4.77 14.64
C GLY A 162 -1.42 -5.46 14.26
N GLY A 163 -2.19 -5.96 15.22
CA GLY A 163 -3.44 -6.69 14.93
C GLY A 163 -4.53 -5.82 14.30
N TYR A 164 -4.50 -4.51 14.57
CA TYR A 164 -5.42 -3.52 14.02
C TYR A 164 -5.23 -3.31 12.50
N LEU A 165 -4.06 -3.66 11.95
CA LEU A 165 -3.79 -3.51 10.52
C LEU A 165 -4.69 -4.43 9.67
N ALA A 166 -5.23 -5.52 10.23
CA ALA A 166 -6.13 -6.41 9.51
C ALA A 166 -7.53 -5.82 9.26
N ASP A 167 -7.83 -4.64 9.81
CA ASP A 167 -9.08 -3.89 9.63
C ASP A 167 -8.75 -2.46 9.18
N GLY A 168 -8.00 -2.37 8.07
CA GLY A 168 -7.51 -1.11 7.52
C GLY A 168 -8.65 -0.23 7.02
N VAL A 169 -8.78 0.96 7.62
CA VAL A 169 -9.84 1.94 7.32
C VAL A 169 -9.84 2.47 5.88
N TRP A 170 -8.76 2.23 5.12
CA TRP A 170 -8.68 2.60 3.71
C TRP A 170 -8.72 1.40 2.76
N ALA A 171 -9.07 0.21 3.23
CA ALA A 171 -9.21 -0.97 2.38
C ALA A 171 -10.24 -0.71 1.26
N GLY A 172 -9.80 -0.89 0.01
CA GLY A 172 -10.60 -0.65 -1.20
C GLY A 172 -10.74 0.82 -1.59
N HIS A 173 -9.97 1.74 -0.99
CA HIS A 173 -9.97 3.15 -1.39
C HIS A 173 -9.12 3.41 -2.64
N LYS A 174 -9.31 4.60 -3.23
CA LYS A 174 -8.58 5.08 -4.40
C LYS A 174 -7.51 6.08 -3.99
N PHE A 175 -6.34 5.97 -4.60
CA PHE A 175 -5.19 6.81 -4.25
C PHE A 175 -4.45 7.30 -5.47
N ASP A 176 -3.82 8.46 -5.35
CA ASP A 176 -2.73 8.87 -6.23
C ASP A 176 -1.65 9.61 -5.44
N ILE A 177 -0.50 9.81 -6.09
CA ILE A 177 0.57 10.63 -5.55
C ILE A 177 0.85 11.75 -6.54
N VAL A 178 0.79 12.98 -6.05
CA VAL A 178 1.02 14.19 -6.85
C VAL A 178 2.08 15.08 -6.21
N ASP A 179 2.57 16.02 -6.99
CA ASP A 179 3.42 17.11 -6.49
C ASP A 179 2.57 18.16 -5.75
N VAL A 180 3.15 18.79 -4.72
CA VAL A 180 2.50 19.86 -3.93
C VAL A 180 2.01 21.00 -4.81
N ASP A 181 2.73 21.30 -5.89
CA ASP A 181 2.38 22.38 -6.82
C ASP A 181 1.07 22.07 -7.58
N SER A 182 0.71 20.78 -7.69
CA SER A 182 -0.57 20.33 -8.25
C SER A 182 -1.72 20.35 -7.24
N LEU A 183 -1.49 20.80 -6.00
CA LEU A 183 -2.54 20.99 -4.99
C LEU A 183 -3.39 22.23 -5.22
N GLU A 184 -2.94 23.19 -6.05
CA GLU A 184 -3.72 24.38 -6.38
C GLU A 184 -5.08 24.04 -7.01
N ASP A 185 -5.22 22.83 -7.58
CA ASP A 185 -6.46 22.29 -8.16
C ASP A 185 -7.37 21.56 -7.13
N MET A 186 -7.09 21.64 -5.82
CA MET A 186 -7.94 21.06 -4.77
C MET A 186 -9.17 21.93 -4.50
N ASP A 187 -10.15 21.91 -5.40
CA ASP A 187 -11.43 22.63 -5.32
C ASP A 187 -12.42 22.07 -4.25
N GLY A 188 -11.91 21.64 -3.08
CA GLY A 188 -12.72 21.00 -2.03
C GLY A 188 -12.16 21.12 -0.60
N GLN A 189 -12.95 20.67 0.38
CA GLN A 189 -12.51 20.55 1.79
C GLN A 189 -11.67 19.28 1.94
N TRP A 190 -10.41 19.35 1.53
CA TRP A 190 -9.43 18.30 1.80
C TRP A 190 -8.88 18.43 3.22
N GLU A 191 -8.64 17.30 3.89
CA GLU A 191 -8.12 17.25 5.26
C GLU A 191 -6.68 16.71 5.32
N ASP A 192 -5.79 17.45 5.98
CA ASP A 192 -4.42 17.01 6.28
C ASP A 192 -4.44 16.04 7.45
N VAL A 193 -4.14 14.76 7.19
CA VAL A 193 -4.03 13.72 8.25
C VAL A 193 -2.57 13.35 8.54
N THR A 194 -1.61 14.18 8.14
CA THR A 194 -0.19 13.82 8.22
C THR A 194 0.31 13.64 9.66
N GLU A 195 -0.20 14.42 10.62
CA GLU A 195 0.18 14.29 12.03
C GLU A 195 -0.33 12.98 12.63
N ASP A 196 -1.61 12.64 12.41
CA ASP A 196 -2.21 11.38 12.88
C ASP A 196 -1.45 10.15 12.34
N ILE A 197 -1.07 10.19 11.06
CA ILE A 197 -0.31 9.14 10.40
C ILE A 197 1.10 9.00 11.00
N ARG A 198 1.74 10.13 11.29
CA ARG A 198 3.07 10.14 11.91
C ARG A 198 3.03 9.51 13.31
N ASP A 199 2.01 9.82 14.10
CA ASP A 199 1.84 9.24 15.43
C ASP A 199 1.58 7.73 15.36
N GLU A 200 0.80 7.28 14.39
CA GLU A 200 0.55 5.85 14.13
C GLU A 200 1.86 5.11 13.77
N ILE A 201 2.69 5.68 12.88
CA ILE A 201 4.01 5.14 12.54
C ILE A 201 4.88 5.04 13.79
N GLN A 202 4.92 6.10 14.60
CA GLN A 202 5.75 6.13 15.79
C GLN A 202 5.38 5.00 16.75
N VAL A 203 4.09 4.74 16.96
CA VAL A 203 3.60 3.64 17.80
C VAL A 203 3.98 2.28 17.20
N LEU A 204 3.71 2.07 15.90
CA LEU A 204 3.93 0.76 15.26
C LEU A 204 5.42 0.41 15.09
N TRP A 205 6.26 1.36 14.68
CA TRP A 205 7.70 1.08 14.54
C TRP A 205 8.38 0.92 15.90
N SER A 206 7.96 1.68 16.92
CA SER A 206 8.55 1.55 18.26
C SER A 206 8.17 0.24 18.95
N SER A 207 7.06 -0.40 18.59
CA SER A 207 6.71 -1.72 19.13
C SER A 207 7.59 -2.85 18.58
N ASP A 208 8.05 -2.74 17.33
CA ASP A 208 8.84 -3.77 16.65
C ASP A 208 10.36 -3.54 16.76
N PHE A 209 10.80 -2.27 16.74
CA PHE A 209 12.22 -1.86 16.74
C PHE A 209 12.63 -1.05 17.99
N GLY A 210 11.72 -0.79 18.92
CA GLY A 210 12.00 0.00 20.13
C GLY A 210 12.03 1.52 19.91
N TYR A 211 12.23 2.29 20.99
CA TYR A 211 12.11 3.76 20.96
C TYR A 211 13.10 4.48 20.03
N ASN A 212 14.24 3.86 19.70
CA ASN A 212 15.25 4.42 18.80
C ASN A 212 15.11 3.91 17.36
N TRP A 213 13.93 3.41 16.99
CA TRP A 213 13.68 2.78 15.69
C TRP A 213 14.14 3.63 14.51
N GLU A 214 14.03 4.96 14.55
CA GLU A 214 14.44 5.81 13.42
C GLU A 214 15.93 5.64 13.07
N THR A 215 16.77 5.38 14.08
CA THR A 215 18.21 5.16 13.87
C THR A 215 18.46 3.78 13.26
N GLU A 216 17.78 2.76 13.79
CA GLU A 216 17.91 1.38 13.32
C GLU A 216 17.33 1.21 11.90
N TRP A 217 16.15 1.78 11.68
CA TRP A 217 15.46 1.83 10.40
C TRP A 217 16.31 2.50 9.34
N ARG A 218 16.91 3.67 9.63
CA ARG A 218 17.80 4.35 8.70
C ARG A 218 19.04 3.50 8.36
N ALA A 219 19.59 2.77 9.33
CA ALA A 219 20.70 1.85 9.09
C ALA A 219 20.28 0.69 8.17
N CYS A 220 19.19 -0.01 8.48
CA CYS A 220 18.68 -1.13 7.69
C CYS A 220 18.25 -0.72 6.28
N TYR A 221 17.51 0.37 6.16
CA TYR A 221 16.99 0.88 4.89
C TYR A 221 18.11 1.41 3.95
N SER A 222 19.21 1.93 4.50
CA SER A 222 20.37 2.31 3.69
C SER A 222 21.11 1.11 3.08
N MET A 223 20.99 -0.07 3.70
CA MET A 223 21.59 -1.31 3.20
C MET A 223 20.70 -1.96 2.13
N SER A 224 19.37 -1.81 2.22
CA SER A 224 18.44 -2.39 1.24
C SER A 224 18.34 -1.61 -0.08
N LYS A 225 18.80 -0.36 -0.14
CA LYS A 225 18.96 0.42 -1.40
C LYS A 225 20.14 -0.05 -2.28
N LYS A 226 20.91 -1.04 -1.85
CA LYS A 226 22.11 -1.56 -2.56
C LYS A 226 21.89 -2.93 -3.20
N LEU A 227 20.68 -3.47 -3.11
CA LEU A 227 20.24 -4.70 -3.79
C LEU A 227 19.27 -4.31 -4.89
#